data_AF-A0A7V9PZ36-F1
#
_entry.id   AF-A0A7V9PZ36-F1
#
_cell.length_a   1.000
_cell.length_b   1.000
_cell.length_c   1.000
_cell.angle_alpha   90.00
_cell.angle_beta   90.00
_cell.angle_gamma   90.00
#
_symmetry.space_group_name_H-M   'P 1'
#
loop_
_entity.id
_entity.type
_entity.pdbx_description
1 polymer ?
#
loop_
_entity_poly.entity_id
_entity_poly.type
_entity_poly.pdbx_seq_one_letter_code
_entity_poly.pdbx_strand_id
1 'polypeptide(L)'
;MATSTKRGQSAAERRRQIAERGQQVVELYGSGMSVADVAKRTGCHPQTARADLGDAGVLIRGTNKPQTTSRTCERDGCENVFRPTPAQLRKGFGKYCTRACDHEAHRIHPQAEERVCARDGCEERFTPTGSNVAMGWGKFHSKRCSALSTDAHRRKKGREVECRNCGKTKWRYDSTIGAGFCSHECWGKYRWRNRGETISPDVVSLVRGSARQKWYGRWNAHKGAAAGIEGGREGGRPAKATKKQAAKCWSLHGEGRSTREIAAIVFGDARYKDRVARIVRR
;
A
#
# COMPACT_ATOMS: atom_id res chain seq x y z
N MET A 1 -21.13 -5.50 19.63
CA MET A 1 -20.88 -5.22 21.06
C MET A 1 -20.31 -3.82 21.18
N ALA A 2 -21.09 -2.87 21.70
CA ALA A 2 -20.67 -1.48 21.80
C ALA A 2 -19.57 -1.35 22.86
N THR A 3 -18.35 -0.98 22.46
CA THR A 3 -17.31 -0.53 23.38
C THR A 3 -17.74 0.79 23.97
N SER A 4 -18.52 0.72 25.05
CA SER A 4 -18.97 1.87 25.83
C SER A 4 -17.75 2.69 26.22
N THR A 5 -17.67 3.88 25.64
CA THR A 5 -16.58 4.82 25.84
C THR A 5 -16.51 5.20 27.31
N LYS A 6 -15.44 4.79 28.00
CA LYS A 6 -15.00 5.25 29.34
C LYS A 6 -14.65 6.76 29.37
N ARG A 7 -15.45 7.60 28.71
CA ARG A 7 -15.35 9.07 28.73
C ARG A 7 -16.04 9.57 29.99
N GLY A 8 -15.37 9.45 31.13
CA GLY A 8 -15.92 9.93 32.40
C GLY A 8 -15.07 9.59 33.62
N GLN A 9 -14.19 8.59 33.53
CA GLN A 9 -13.34 8.22 34.66
C GLN A 9 -12.34 9.34 34.98
N SER A 10 -12.21 9.66 36.27
CA SER A 10 -11.20 10.61 36.74
C SER A 10 -9.78 10.06 36.48
N ALA A 11 -8.79 10.95 36.39
CA ALA A 11 -7.41 10.51 36.20
C ALA A 11 -6.92 9.62 37.36
N ALA A 12 -7.38 9.91 38.59
CA ALA A 12 -7.07 9.12 39.78
C ALA A 12 -7.65 7.70 39.71
N GLU A 13 -8.91 7.57 39.29
CA GLU A 13 -9.56 6.27 39.13
C GLU A 13 -8.86 5.41 38.07
N ARG A 14 -8.45 6.02 36.94
CA ARG A 14 -7.65 5.33 35.93
C ARG A 14 -6.31 4.84 36.47
N ARG A 15 -5.60 5.65 37.26
CA ARG A 15 -4.32 5.26 37.88
C ARG A 15 -4.51 4.07 38.83
N ARG A 16 -5.56 4.10 39.65
CA ARG A 16 -5.91 3.00 40.55
C ARG A 16 -6.20 1.71 39.78
N GLN A 17 -7.02 1.77 38.72
CA GLN A 17 -7.32 0.62 37.87
C GLN A 17 -6.07 0.04 37.18
N ILE A 18 -5.13 0.89 36.77
CA ILE A 18 -3.85 0.44 36.20
C ILE A 18 -3.01 -0.27 37.27
N ALA A 19 -2.92 0.28 38.48
CA ALA A 19 -2.17 -0.33 39.59
C ALA A 19 -2.76 -1.68 40.01
N GLU A 20 -4.08 -1.77 40.18
CA GLU A 20 -4.79 -3.02 40.51
C GLU A 20 -4.59 -4.09 39.41
N ARG A 21 -4.68 -3.69 38.13
CA ARG A 21 -4.37 -4.59 37.01
C ARG A 21 -2.92 -5.06 37.05
N GLY A 22 -1.96 -4.16 37.32
CA GLY A 22 -0.54 -4.51 37.39
C GLY A 22 -0.25 -5.58 38.44
N GLN A 23 -0.83 -5.44 39.64
CA GLN A 23 -0.71 -6.45 40.70
C GLN A 23 -1.28 -7.81 40.28
N GLN A 24 -2.48 -7.83 39.69
CA GLN A 24 -3.09 -9.06 39.18
C GLN A 24 -2.25 -9.72 38.07
N VAL A 25 -1.68 -8.92 37.17
CA VAL A 25 -0.80 -9.40 36.11
C VAL A 25 0.45 -10.07 36.70
N VAL A 26 1.08 -9.46 37.71
CA VAL A 26 2.25 -10.02 38.39
C VAL A 26 1.92 -11.34 39.10
N GLU A 27 0.81 -11.39 39.83
CA GLU A 27 0.38 -12.59 40.55
C GLU A 27 0.09 -13.76 39.59
N LEU A 28 -0.73 -13.51 38.56
CA LEU A 28 -1.05 -14.52 37.55
C LEU A 28 0.20 -15.00 36.81
N TYR A 29 1.14 -14.09 36.52
CA TYR A 29 2.40 -14.47 35.90
C TYR A 29 3.28 -15.31 36.82
N GLY A 30 3.38 -14.94 38.11
CA GLY A 30 4.11 -15.70 39.14
C GLY A 30 3.62 -17.14 39.27
N SER A 31 2.33 -17.38 39.07
CA SER A 31 1.73 -18.72 39.09
C SER A 31 2.14 -19.65 37.93
N GLY A 32 2.90 -19.16 36.94
CA GLY A 32 3.35 -19.98 35.79
C GLY A 32 2.63 -19.69 34.47
N MET A 33 1.63 -18.81 34.44
CA MET A 33 0.89 -18.52 33.21
C MET A 33 1.73 -17.80 32.15
N SER A 34 1.40 -18.04 30.88
CA SER A 34 1.98 -17.30 29.77
C SER A 34 1.43 -15.87 29.72
N VAL A 35 2.20 -14.91 29.18
CA VAL A 35 1.74 -13.51 29.04
C VAL A 35 0.44 -13.41 28.24
N ALA A 36 0.23 -14.30 27.25
CA ALA A 36 -0.99 -14.32 26.45
C ALA A 36 -2.21 -14.75 27.29
N ASP A 37 -2.04 -15.74 28.15
CA ASP A 37 -3.11 -16.23 29.03
C ASP A 37 -3.41 -15.22 30.14
N VAL A 38 -2.38 -14.59 30.72
CA VAL A 38 -2.53 -13.49 31.69
C VAL A 38 -3.32 -12.34 31.06
N ALA A 39 -2.99 -11.93 29.83
CA ALA A 39 -3.71 -10.87 29.13
C ALA A 39 -5.18 -11.23 28.84
N LYS A 40 -5.44 -12.47 28.41
CA LYS A 40 -6.80 -12.98 28.21
C LYS A 40 -7.60 -13.00 29.51
N ARG A 41 -6.98 -13.41 30.63
CA ARG A 41 -7.62 -13.50 31.95
C ARG A 41 -7.92 -12.13 32.55
N THR A 42 -7.02 -11.17 32.37
CA THR A 42 -7.16 -9.79 32.87
C THR A 42 -7.96 -8.87 31.94
N GLY A 43 -8.37 -9.37 30.77
CA GLY A 43 -9.12 -8.58 29.78
C GLY A 43 -8.31 -7.43 29.17
N CYS A 44 -6.98 -7.56 29.11
CA CYS A 44 -6.09 -6.54 28.53
C CYS A 44 -5.38 -7.05 27.27
N HIS A 45 -4.73 -6.14 26.52
CA HIS A 45 -3.93 -6.53 25.35
C HIS A 45 -2.60 -7.16 25.82
N PRO A 46 -2.04 -8.19 25.14
CA PRO A 46 -0.78 -8.82 25.58
C PRO A 46 0.39 -7.87 25.76
N GLN A 47 0.45 -6.79 24.98
CA GLN A 47 1.48 -5.76 25.12
C GLN A 47 1.29 -4.90 26.37
N THR A 48 0.05 -4.72 26.84
CA THR A 48 -0.24 -4.05 28.10
C THR A 48 0.23 -4.89 29.28
N ALA A 49 -0.07 -6.19 29.29
CA ALA A 49 0.45 -7.10 30.32
C ALA A 49 1.99 -7.11 30.37
N ARG A 50 2.68 -7.04 29.20
CA ARG A 50 4.15 -6.91 29.17
C ARG A 50 4.64 -5.60 29.79
N ALA A 51 3.97 -4.49 29.50
CA ALA A 51 4.31 -3.20 30.08
C ALA A 51 4.13 -3.22 31.60
N ASP A 52 2.99 -3.72 32.08
CA ASP A 52 2.72 -3.84 33.52
C ASP A 52 3.77 -4.71 34.25
N LEU A 53 4.19 -5.84 33.64
CA LEU A 53 5.28 -6.68 34.17
C LEU A 53 6.62 -5.94 34.19
N GLY A 54 6.92 -5.17 33.14
CA GLY A 54 8.14 -4.36 33.05
C GLY A 54 8.18 -3.22 34.08
N ASP A 55 7.06 -2.52 34.26
CA ASP A 55 6.91 -1.45 35.26
C ASP A 55 7.04 -2.01 36.69
N ALA A 56 6.65 -3.26 36.92
CA ALA A 56 6.84 -3.98 38.18
C ALA A 56 8.23 -4.61 38.35
N GLY A 57 9.15 -4.45 37.39
CA GLY A 57 10.49 -5.02 37.44
C GLY A 57 10.57 -6.55 37.25
N VAL A 58 9.48 -7.18 36.78
CA VAL A 58 9.44 -8.63 36.55
C VAL A 58 10.09 -8.98 35.21
N LEU A 59 11.19 -9.73 35.25
CA LEU A 59 11.82 -10.27 34.04
C LEU A 59 10.89 -11.26 33.35
N ILE A 60 10.48 -10.95 32.12
CA ILE A 60 9.64 -11.83 31.32
C ILE A 60 10.48 -13.06 30.96
N ARG A 61 10.06 -14.24 31.44
CA ARG A 61 10.51 -15.55 30.97
C ARG A 61 10.52 -15.51 29.45
N GLY A 62 11.72 -15.57 28.88
CA GLY A 62 11.87 -15.73 27.44
C GLY A 62 10.97 -16.87 27.01
N THR A 63 10.28 -16.73 25.88
CA THR A 63 9.59 -17.88 25.31
C THR A 63 10.66 -18.92 25.03
N ASN A 64 10.83 -19.88 25.94
CA ASN A 64 11.50 -21.14 25.68
C ASN A 64 10.64 -21.84 24.63
N LYS A 65 10.76 -21.36 23.39
CA LYS A 65 10.22 -22.07 22.24
C LYS A 65 10.91 -23.43 22.31
N PRO A 66 10.15 -24.54 22.34
CA PRO A 66 10.75 -25.86 22.38
C PRO A 66 11.82 -25.89 21.28
N GLN A 67 13.06 -26.16 21.69
CA GLN A 67 14.14 -26.29 20.73
C GLN A 67 13.76 -27.46 19.84
N THR A 68 13.68 -27.20 18.55
CA THR A 68 13.46 -28.26 17.57
C THR A 68 14.74 -29.05 17.42
N THR A 69 14.59 -30.35 17.20
CA THR A 69 15.71 -31.23 16.91
C THR A 69 16.42 -30.75 15.65
N SER A 70 17.75 -30.88 15.63
CA SER A 70 18.53 -30.68 14.41
C SER A 70 18.11 -31.68 13.34
N ARG A 71 18.05 -31.23 12.09
CA ARG A 71 17.74 -32.04 10.90
C ARG A 71 18.79 -31.81 9.84
N THR A 72 19.12 -32.85 9.10
CA THR A 72 19.93 -32.76 7.88
C THR A 72 19.03 -32.38 6.71
N CYS A 73 19.53 -31.55 5.80
CA CYS A 73 18.80 -31.14 4.60
C CYS A 73 18.45 -32.36 3.73
N GLU A 74 17.18 -32.48 3.29
CA GLU A 74 16.73 -33.55 2.39
C GLU A 74 17.12 -33.32 0.91
N ARG A 75 17.89 -32.28 0.59
CA ARG A 75 18.35 -32.05 -0.80
C ARG A 75 19.56 -32.94 -1.09
N ASP A 76 19.52 -33.68 -2.18
CA ASP A 76 20.66 -34.46 -2.68
C ASP A 76 21.93 -33.59 -2.77
N GLY A 77 23.03 -34.09 -2.20
CA GLY A 77 24.31 -33.39 -2.11
C GLY A 77 24.35 -32.20 -1.14
N CYS A 78 23.39 -32.06 -0.22
CA CYS A 78 23.42 -31.05 0.84
C CYS A 78 23.53 -31.68 2.24
N GLU A 79 24.71 -31.63 2.83
CA GLU A 79 24.97 -32.18 4.17
C GLU A 79 24.69 -31.19 5.31
N ASN A 80 24.10 -30.03 4.98
CA ASN A 80 23.86 -28.97 5.96
C ASN A 80 22.86 -29.42 7.04
N VAL A 81 23.27 -29.29 8.29
CA VAL A 81 22.42 -29.51 9.47
C VAL A 81 21.83 -28.19 9.93
N PHE A 82 20.52 -28.14 10.15
CA PHE A 82 19.80 -26.94 10.56
C PHE A 82 18.71 -27.25 11.59
N ARG A 83 18.22 -26.22 12.29
CA ARG A 83 17.14 -26.34 13.28
C ARG A 83 15.91 -25.57 12.81
N PRO A 84 14.91 -26.24 12.20
CA PRO A 84 13.71 -25.56 11.71
C PRO A 84 12.89 -25.02 12.87
N THR A 85 12.38 -23.81 12.80
CA THR A 85 11.51 -23.27 13.87
C THR A 85 10.22 -24.09 14.00
N PRO A 86 9.57 -24.15 15.19
CA PRO A 86 8.27 -24.81 15.33
C PRO A 86 7.18 -24.27 14.39
N ALA A 87 7.29 -23.00 13.99
CA ALA A 87 6.38 -22.39 13.01
C ALA A 87 6.62 -22.90 11.58
N GLN A 88 7.88 -23.21 11.22
CA GLN A 88 8.20 -23.85 9.95
C GLN A 88 7.62 -25.26 9.90
N LEU A 89 7.85 -26.07 10.95
CA LEU A 89 7.33 -27.45 11.03
C LEU A 89 5.80 -27.50 10.93
N ARG A 90 5.08 -26.63 11.65
CA ARG A 90 3.60 -26.56 11.57
C ARG A 90 3.06 -26.22 10.18
N LYS A 91 3.84 -25.51 9.38
CA LYS A 91 3.49 -25.14 8.00
C LYS A 91 3.96 -26.18 6.98
N GLY A 92 4.50 -27.31 7.42
CA GLY A 92 5.09 -28.34 6.55
C GLY A 92 6.49 -27.98 6.02
N PHE A 93 7.08 -26.87 6.45
CA PHE A 93 8.47 -26.54 6.14
C PHE A 93 9.43 -27.26 7.11
N GLY A 94 10.74 -27.22 6.80
CA GLY A 94 11.78 -27.77 7.68
C GLY A 94 12.38 -29.09 7.20
N LYS A 95 12.21 -29.41 5.92
CA LYS A 95 12.93 -30.46 5.20
C LYS A 95 14.26 -29.97 4.61
N TYR A 96 14.29 -28.71 4.18
CA TYR A 96 15.45 -28.11 3.53
C TYR A 96 16.02 -26.96 4.36
N CYS A 97 17.34 -26.87 4.37
CA CYS A 97 18.07 -25.87 5.17
C CYS A 97 17.85 -24.43 4.69
N THR A 98 17.58 -24.25 3.39
CA THR A 98 17.31 -22.96 2.77
C THR A 98 16.19 -23.05 1.74
N ARG A 99 15.63 -21.88 1.37
CA ARG A 99 14.65 -21.77 0.29
C ARG A 99 15.23 -22.16 -1.08
N ALA A 100 16.54 -21.92 -1.30
CA ALA A 100 17.21 -22.35 -2.52
C ALA A 100 17.22 -23.87 -2.63
N CYS A 101 17.54 -24.59 -1.54
CA CYS A 101 17.51 -26.05 -1.52
C CYS A 101 16.09 -26.61 -1.71
N ASP A 102 15.09 -25.97 -1.11
CA ASP A 102 13.67 -26.33 -1.31
C ASP A 102 13.25 -26.19 -2.78
N HIS A 103 13.55 -25.05 -3.41
CA HIS A 103 13.23 -24.82 -4.82
C HIS A 103 13.99 -25.77 -5.76
N GLU A 104 15.22 -26.14 -5.40
CA GLU A 104 16.05 -27.07 -6.16
C GLU A 104 15.56 -28.51 -6.04
N ALA A 105 15.22 -28.96 -4.84
CA ALA A 105 14.66 -30.30 -4.62
C ALA A 105 13.28 -30.47 -5.29
N HIS A 106 12.47 -29.41 -5.36
CA HIS A 106 11.20 -29.40 -6.08
C HIS A 106 11.32 -29.01 -7.55
N ARG A 107 12.54 -28.90 -8.10
CA ARG A 107 12.75 -28.52 -9.49
C ARG A 107 12.35 -29.69 -10.40
N ILE A 108 11.14 -29.63 -10.95
CA ILE A 108 10.62 -30.64 -11.89
C ILE A 108 11.32 -30.56 -13.25
N HIS A 109 11.73 -29.36 -13.68
CA HIS A 109 12.32 -29.12 -14.99
C HIS A 109 13.82 -28.86 -14.89
N PRO A 110 14.65 -29.49 -15.73
CA PRO A 110 16.10 -29.25 -15.71
C PRO A 110 16.42 -27.77 -15.91
N GLN A 111 17.60 -27.35 -15.45
CA GLN A 111 18.07 -25.99 -15.77
C GLN A 111 18.18 -25.88 -17.28
N ALA A 112 17.55 -24.83 -17.83
CA ALA A 112 17.65 -24.61 -19.26
C ALA A 112 19.07 -24.14 -19.60
N GLU A 113 19.60 -24.64 -20.70
CA GLU A 113 20.81 -24.13 -21.30
C GLU A 113 20.55 -22.76 -21.95
N GLU A 114 21.62 -21.99 -22.11
CA GLU A 114 21.58 -20.74 -22.87
C GLU A 114 21.30 -21.02 -24.35
N ARG A 115 20.44 -20.21 -24.97
CA ARG A 115 20.02 -20.37 -26.37
C ARG A 115 20.07 -19.04 -27.10
N VAL A 116 20.27 -19.10 -28.42
CA VAL A 116 20.13 -17.93 -29.30
C VAL A 116 18.64 -17.72 -29.64
N CYS A 117 18.21 -16.46 -29.68
CA CYS A 117 16.85 -16.10 -30.08
C CYS A 117 16.50 -16.65 -31.48
N ALA A 118 15.43 -17.42 -31.60
CA ALA A 118 15.00 -18.03 -32.86
C ALA A 118 14.35 -17.03 -33.86
N ARG A 119 14.47 -15.73 -33.63
CA ARG A 119 13.95 -14.71 -34.56
C ARG A 119 15.03 -14.39 -35.59
N ASP A 120 14.69 -14.47 -36.87
CA ASP A 120 15.59 -14.06 -37.96
C ASP A 120 16.19 -12.67 -37.71
N GLY A 121 17.52 -12.57 -37.80
CA GLY A 121 18.26 -11.33 -37.53
C GLY A 121 18.37 -10.93 -36.05
N CYS A 122 18.16 -11.85 -35.11
CA CYS A 122 18.37 -11.61 -33.67
C CYS A 122 19.40 -12.57 -33.09
N GLU A 123 20.56 -12.05 -32.72
CA GLU A 123 21.68 -12.85 -32.20
C GLU A 123 21.76 -12.86 -30.65
N GLU A 124 20.78 -12.24 -29.99
CA GLU A 124 20.76 -12.18 -28.52
C GLU A 124 20.62 -13.59 -27.91
N ARG A 125 21.54 -13.90 -26.99
CA ARG A 125 21.53 -15.11 -26.18
C ARG A 125 20.74 -14.90 -24.90
N PHE A 126 20.03 -15.93 -24.46
CA PHE A 126 19.25 -15.88 -23.22
C PHE A 126 19.05 -17.28 -22.64
N THR A 127 18.80 -17.34 -21.33
CA THR A 127 18.48 -18.58 -20.62
C THR A 127 16.98 -18.59 -20.30
N PRO A 128 16.15 -19.39 -20.99
CA PRO A 128 14.74 -19.49 -20.67
C PRO A 128 14.54 -20.12 -19.28
N THR A 129 13.43 -19.83 -18.61
CA THR A 129 13.10 -20.57 -17.38
C THR A 129 12.78 -22.02 -17.73
N GLY A 130 13.11 -22.97 -16.85
CA GLY A 130 12.80 -24.40 -17.08
C GLY A 130 11.31 -24.66 -17.37
N SER A 131 10.41 -23.90 -16.71
CA SER A 131 8.96 -23.93 -16.98
C SER A 131 8.61 -23.52 -18.41
N ASN A 132 9.29 -22.50 -18.95
CA ASN A 132 9.05 -22.05 -20.32
C ASN A 132 9.50 -23.14 -21.30
N VAL A 133 10.67 -23.73 -21.09
CA VAL A 133 11.17 -24.82 -21.94
C VAL A 133 10.20 -26.01 -21.92
N ALA A 134 9.71 -26.40 -20.74
CA ALA A 134 8.77 -27.51 -20.59
C ALA A 134 7.42 -27.27 -21.30
N MET A 135 6.93 -26.03 -21.34
CA MET A 135 5.71 -25.65 -22.07
C MET A 135 5.95 -25.43 -23.58
N GLY A 136 7.15 -25.72 -24.10
CA GLY A 136 7.52 -25.42 -25.49
C GLY A 136 7.74 -23.93 -25.79
N TRP A 137 7.77 -23.11 -24.75
CA TRP A 137 8.14 -21.69 -24.80
C TRP A 137 9.67 -21.55 -24.66
N GLY A 138 10.19 -20.32 -24.72
CA GLY A 138 11.64 -20.08 -24.61
C GLY A 138 12.41 -20.21 -25.91
N LYS A 139 11.75 -20.00 -27.06
CA LYS A 139 12.40 -19.82 -28.37
C LYS A 139 12.89 -18.39 -28.61
N PHE A 140 12.33 -17.41 -27.91
CA PHE A 140 12.62 -15.98 -28.11
C PHE A 140 13.01 -15.32 -26.79
N HIS A 141 14.02 -14.46 -26.82
CA HIS A 141 14.54 -13.79 -25.62
C HIS A 141 13.52 -12.80 -25.02
N SER A 142 12.56 -12.32 -25.81
CA SER A 142 11.54 -11.35 -25.39
C SER A 142 10.18 -11.60 -26.01
N LYS A 143 9.13 -11.12 -25.35
CA LYS A 143 7.76 -11.09 -25.90
C LYS A 143 7.69 -10.35 -27.24
N ARG A 144 8.50 -9.30 -27.42
CA ARG A 144 8.59 -8.55 -28.67
C ARG A 144 9.14 -9.44 -29.80
N CYS A 145 10.22 -10.17 -29.56
CA CYS A 145 10.77 -11.10 -30.55
C CYS A 145 9.79 -12.22 -30.88
N SER A 146 9.11 -12.78 -29.87
CA SER A 146 8.06 -13.76 -30.09
C SER A 146 6.88 -13.23 -30.88
N ALA A 147 6.50 -11.97 -30.69
CA ALA A 147 5.42 -11.36 -31.47
C ALA A 147 5.85 -11.12 -32.92
N LEU A 148 7.06 -10.55 -33.11
CA LEU A 148 7.64 -10.26 -34.42
C LEU A 148 7.87 -11.50 -35.28
N SER A 149 8.15 -12.65 -34.65
CA SER A 149 8.36 -13.92 -35.36
C SER A 149 7.08 -14.61 -35.80
N THR A 150 5.90 -14.19 -35.32
CA THR A 150 4.63 -14.76 -35.80
C THR A 150 4.29 -14.27 -37.21
N ASP A 151 3.84 -15.17 -38.08
CA ASP A 151 3.30 -14.81 -39.40
C ASP A 151 2.15 -13.81 -39.31
N ALA A 152 1.37 -13.86 -38.23
CA ALA A 152 0.33 -12.88 -37.95
C ALA A 152 0.90 -11.45 -37.85
N HIS A 153 2.13 -11.27 -37.38
CA HIS A 153 2.78 -9.96 -37.37
C HIS A 153 3.29 -9.57 -38.75
N ARG A 154 3.88 -10.52 -39.49
CA ARG A 154 4.34 -10.32 -40.88
C ARG A 154 3.20 -9.93 -41.82
N ARG A 155 2.00 -10.47 -41.62
CA ARG A 155 0.81 -10.22 -42.46
C ARG A 155 -0.02 -9.01 -42.03
N LYS A 156 0.19 -8.46 -40.83
CA LYS A 156 -0.61 -7.32 -40.35
C LYS A 156 -0.16 -6.04 -41.06
N LYS A 157 -0.93 -5.64 -42.07
CA LYS A 157 -0.90 -4.30 -42.63
C LYS A 157 -1.24 -3.30 -41.51
N GLY A 158 -0.52 -2.18 -41.53
CA GLY A 158 -0.82 -1.05 -40.68
C GLY A 158 -0.85 0.20 -41.51
N ARG A 159 -1.52 1.21 -40.98
CA ARG A 159 -1.64 2.52 -41.59
C ARG A 159 -1.24 3.60 -40.61
N GLU A 160 -0.83 4.73 -41.15
CA GLU A 160 -0.69 5.94 -40.37
C GLU A 160 -2.07 6.48 -39.98
N VAL A 161 -2.25 6.76 -38.69
CA VAL A 161 -3.49 7.33 -38.15
C VAL A 161 -3.16 8.61 -37.39
N GLU A 162 -3.81 9.69 -37.76
CA GLU A 162 -3.70 10.96 -37.05
C GLU A 162 -4.42 10.90 -35.70
N CYS A 163 -3.76 11.37 -34.64
CA CYS A 163 -4.31 11.37 -33.29
C CYS A 163 -5.32 12.51 -33.10
N ARG A 164 -6.59 12.19 -32.87
CA ARG A 164 -7.66 13.16 -32.60
C ARG A 164 -7.44 14.04 -31.36
N ASN A 165 -6.52 13.69 -30.46
CA ASN A 165 -6.19 14.50 -29.27
C ASN A 165 -5.06 15.51 -29.50
N CYS A 166 -4.04 15.13 -30.27
CA CYS A 166 -2.79 15.91 -30.35
C CYS A 166 -2.28 16.12 -31.77
N GLY A 167 -3.02 15.71 -32.80
CA GLY A 167 -2.67 15.84 -34.22
C GLY A 167 -1.49 14.97 -34.69
N LYS A 168 -0.77 14.31 -33.78
CA LYS A 168 0.40 13.50 -34.17
C LYS A 168 -0.03 12.24 -34.93
N THR A 169 0.58 12.02 -36.09
CA THR A 169 0.47 10.78 -36.86
C THR A 169 1.25 9.66 -36.19
N LYS A 170 0.65 8.47 -36.08
CA LYS A 170 1.35 7.25 -35.67
C LYS A 170 0.92 6.06 -36.50
N TRP A 171 1.89 5.21 -36.83
CA TRP A 171 1.64 3.92 -37.46
C TRP A 171 0.93 2.96 -36.50
N ARG A 172 -0.13 2.29 -36.98
CA ARG A 172 -0.97 1.36 -36.20
C ARG A 172 -1.38 0.16 -37.05
N TYR A 173 -1.47 -1.02 -36.41
CA TYR A 173 -2.06 -2.21 -37.03
C TYR A 173 -3.57 -2.05 -37.22
N ASP A 174 -4.11 -2.55 -38.34
CA ASP A 174 -5.54 -2.46 -38.68
C ASP A 174 -6.46 -3.19 -37.68
N SER A 175 -5.96 -4.18 -36.92
CA SER A 175 -6.76 -4.87 -35.88
C SER A 175 -6.97 -4.04 -34.60
N THR A 176 -6.32 -2.89 -34.48
CA THR A 176 -6.37 -2.00 -33.31
C THR A 176 -7.32 -0.82 -33.54
N ILE A 177 -8.46 -1.06 -34.21
CA ILE A 177 -9.50 -0.04 -34.45
C ILE A 177 -10.10 0.37 -33.09
N GLY A 178 -9.42 1.35 -32.50
CA GLY A 178 -9.73 2.04 -31.26
C GLY A 178 -9.46 3.53 -31.46
N ALA A 179 -10.47 4.21 -32.02
CA ALA A 179 -10.75 5.63 -31.92
C ALA A 179 -9.69 6.69 -32.33
N GLY A 180 -8.62 6.34 -33.07
CA GLY A 180 -7.74 7.37 -33.65
C GLY A 180 -6.91 8.13 -32.61
N PHE A 181 -6.28 7.42 -31.67
CA PHE A 181 -5.37 8.01 -30.67
C PHE A 181 -3.98 7.39 -30.66
N CYS A 182 -2.96 8.23 -30.44
CA CYS A 182 -1.55 7.83 -30.44
C CYS A 182 -1.09 7.16 -29.13
N SER A 183 -1.90 7.17 -28.08
CA SER A 183 -1.69 6.47 -26.81
C SER A 183 -2.99 6.37 -26.01
N HIS A 184 -3.04 5.45 -25.03
CA HIS A 184 -4.15 5.37 -24.07
C HIS A 184 -4.28 6.67 -23.27
N GLU A 185 -3.17 7.36 -23.01
CA GLU A 185 -3.17 8.67 -22.36
C GLU A 185 -3.82 9.75 -23.24
N CYS A 186 -3.56 9.78 -24.55
CA CYS A 186 -4.23 10.69 -25.48
C CYS A 186 -5.72 10.39 -25.62
N TRP A 187 -6.10 9.11 -25.63
CA TRP A 187 -7.51 8.72 -25.58
C TRP A 187 -8.17 9.19 -24.27
N GLY A 188 -7.51 8.98 -23.13
CA GLY A 188 -7.96 9.48 -21.83
C GLY A 188 -8.15 11.00 -21.87
N LYS A 189 -7.11 11.76 -22.24
CA LYS A 189 -7.18 13.23 -22.34
C LYS A 189 -8.26 13.71 -23.29
N TYR A 190 -8.40 13.10 -24.46
CA TYR A 190 -9.46 13.44 -25.41
C TYR A 190 -10.85 13.14 -24.84
N ARG A 191 -11.05 11.98 -24.22
CA ARG A 191 -12.32 11.61 -23.59
C ARG A 191 -12.67 12.60 -22.46
N TRP A 192 -11.68 12.99 -21.67
CA TRP A 192 -11.81 14.01 -20.63
C TRP A 192 -12.13 15.41 -21.18
N ARG A 193 -11.56 15.80 -22.34
CA ARG A 193 -11.77 17.12 -22.96
C ARG A 193 -13.07 17.22 -23.76
N ASN A 194 -13.36 16.22 -24.59
CA ASN A 194 -14.40 16.28 -25.62
C ASN A 194 -15.66 15.48 -25.29
N ARG A 195 -15.62 14.56 -24.32
CA ARG A 195 -16.78 13.76 -23.90
C ARG A 195 -16.92 13.76 -22.38
N GLY A 196 -17.05 14.94 -21.77
CA GLY A 196 -17.35 15.11 -20.34
C GLY A 196 -18.64 14.42 -19.84
N GLU A 197 -19.26 13.55 -20.65
CA GLU A 197 -20.54 12.89 -20.46
C GLU A 197 -20.53 11.68 -19.53
N THR A 198 -19.40 10.99 -19.29
CA THR A 198 -19.52 9.72 -18.52
C THR A 198 -19.54 9.85 -17.00
N ILE A 199 -19.52 11.05 -16.43
CA ILE A 199 -19.82 11.20 -15.00
C ILE A 199 -20.70 12.44 -14.85
N SER A 200 -22.00 12.26 -15.05
CA SER A 200 -22.98 13.30 -14.74
C SER A 200 -22.81 13.75 -13.28
N PRO A 201 -23.23 14.97 -12.93
CA PRO A 201 -23.31 15.40 -11.53
C PRO A 201 -23.99 14.36 -10.62
N ASP A 202 -24.93 13.58 -11.16
CA ASP A 202 -25.62 12.49 -10.47
C ASP A 202 -24.68 11.34 -10.12
N VAL A 203 -23.81 10.90 -11.05
CA VAL A 203 -22.80 9.87 -10.76
C VAL A 203 -21.77 10.35 -9.74
N VAL A 204 -21.38 11.64 -9.78
CA VAL A 204 -20.52 12.23 -8.73
C VAL A 204 -21.24 12.30 -7.39
N SER A 205 -22.57 12.51 -7.38
CA SER A 205 -23.38 12.58 -6.16
C SER A 205 -23.45 11.24 -5.40
N LEU A 206 -23.31 10.11 -6.13
CA LEU A 206 -23.24 8.77 -5.55
C LEU A 206 -21.93 8.53 -4.76
N VAL A 207 -20.86 9.25 -5.10
CA VAL A 207 -19.58 9.15 -4.39
C VAL A 207 -19.64 10.05 -3.16
N ARG A 208 -19.51 9.47 -1.96
CA ARG A 208 -19.51 10.23 -0.69
C ARG A 208 -18.10 10.52 -0.18
N GLY A 209 -17.97 11.56 0.65
CA GLY A 209 -16.76 11.85 1.41
C GLY A 209 -15.56 12.35 0.59
N SER A 210 -14.35 11.92 0.98
CA SER A 210 -13.08 12.46 0.45
C SER A 210 -12.83 12.15 -1.02
N ALA A 211 -13.42 11.07 -1.54
CA ALA A 211 -13.33 10.71 -2.96
C ALA A 211 -14.09 11.72 -3.84
N ARG A 212 -15.27 12.17 -3.40
CA ARG A 212 -16.08 13.21 -4.07
C ARG A 212 -15.29 14.51 -4.21
N GLN A 213 -14.66 14.95 -3.11
CA GLN A 213 -13.86 16.18 -3.09
C GLN A 213 -12.61 16.08 -3.99
N LYS A 214 -11.93 14.92 -4.02
CA LYS A 214 -10.80 14.70 -4.93
C LYS A 214 -11.24 14.78 -6.40
N TRP A 215 -12.43 14.27 -6.70
CA TRP A 215 -13.03 14.32 -8.02
C TRP A 215 -13.37 15.75 -8.46
N TYR A 216 -14.12 16.49 -7.65
CA TYR A 216 -14.41 17.91 -7.93
C TYR A 216 -13.13 18.75 -8.02
N GLY A 217 -12.13 18.49 -7.16
CA GLY A 217 -10.85 19.20 -7.23
C GLY A 217 -10.12 18.99 -8.56
N ARG A 218 -10.11 17.76 -9.10
CA ARG A 218 -9.52 17.47 -10.42
C ARG A 218 -10.34 18.07 -11.56
N TRP A 219 -11.66 18.03 -11.45
CA TRP A 219 -12.57 18.58 -12.45
C TRP A 219 -12.49 20.12 -12.54
N ASN A 220 -12.57 20.80 -11.39
CA ASN A 220 -12.53 22.26 -11.32
C ASN A 220 -11.15 22.82 -11.66
N ALA A 221 -10.07 22.12 -11.31
CA ALA A 221 -8.72 22.50 -11.75
C ALA A 221 -8.57 22.49 -13.28
N HIS A 222 -9.21 21.52 -13.96
CA HIS A 222 -9.17 21.43 -15.42
C HIS A 222 -10.04 22.50 -16.09
N LYS A 223 -11.25 22.76 -15.58
CA LYS A 223 -12.13 23.82 -16.12
C LYS A 223 -11.55 25.23 -15.91
N GLY A 224 -10.96 25.50 -14.73
CA GLY A 224 -10.31 26.79 -14.46
C GLY A 224 -9.14 27.07 -15.42
N ALA A 225 -8.28 26.06 -15.63
CA ALA A 225 -7.16 26.19 -16.56
C ALA A 225 -7.58 26.38 -18.03
N ALA A 226 -8.66 25.74 -18.48
CA ALA A 226 -9.16 25.87 -19.85
C ALA A 226 -9.87 27.22 -20.12
N ALA A 227 -10.40 27.88 -19.09
CA ALA A 227 -11.16 29.12 -19.21
C ALA A 227 -10.35 30.39 -18.85
N GLY A 228 -9.06 30.27 -18.50
CA GLY A 228 -8.25 31.40 -18.01
C GLY A 228 -8.70 31.95 -16.65
N ILE A 229 -9.61 31.27 -15.96
CA ILE A 229 -10.13 31.66 -14.65
C ILE A 229 -9.20 31.05 -13.60
N GLU A 230 -8.54 31.89 -12.79
CA GLU A 230 -7.74 31.44 -11.65
C GLU A 230 -8.56 30.43 -10.84
N GLY A 231 -8.09 29.19 -10.79
CA GLY A 231 -8.83 28.06 -10.23
C GLY A 231 -9.13 28.25 -8.75
N GLY A 232 -10.26 28.87 -8.44
CA GLY A 232 -10.69 29.15 -7.08
C GLY A 232 -12.20 29.23 -6.98
N ARG A 233 -12.80 28.26 -6.30
CA ARG A 233 -13.35 28.43 -4.94
C ARG A 233 -14.36 27.35 -4.54
N GLU A 234 -14.91 26.57 -5.47
CA GLU A 234 -15.83 25.50 -5.10
C GLU A 234 -15.12 24.14 -4.93
N GLY A 235 -15.02 23.70 -3.67
CA GLY A 235 -14.69 22.31 -3.31
C GLY A 235 -13.20 21.95 -3.19
N GLY A 236 -12.28 22.90 -3.36
CA GLY A 236 -10.84 22.67 -3.19
C GLY A 236 -10.41 22.55 -1.72
N ARG A 237 -9.35 21.77 -1.46
CA ARG A 237 -8.68 21.78 -0.14
C ARG A 237 -8.17 23.21 0.11
N PRO A 238 -8.55 23.88 1.20
CA PRO A 238 -8.13 25.25 1.47
C PRO A 238 -6.60 25.35 1.49
N ALA A 239 -6.04 26.32 0.76
CA ALA A 239 -4.60 26.56 0.61
C ALA A 239 -3.91 26.55 1.97
N LYS A 240 -2.74 25.89 2.09
CA LYS A 240 -1.97 25.80 3.36
C LYS A 240 -1.87 27.19 4.01
N ALA A 241 -2.02 27.25 5.34
CA ALA A 241 -1.89 28.50 6.06
C ALA A 241 -0.51 29.12 5.79
N THR A 242 -0.48 30.40 5.46
CA THR A 242 0.79 31.11 5.26
C THR A 242 1.54 31.24 6.57
N LYS A 243 2.87 31.48 6.52
CA LYS A 243 3.66 31.72 7.74
C LYS A 243 3.10 32.88 8.58
N LYS A 244 2.63 33.95 7.92
CA LYS A 244 1.96 35.10 8.58
C LYS A 244 0.67 34.69 9.30
N GLN A 245 -0.17 33.88 8.65
CA GLN A 245 -1.39 33.34 9.27
C GLN A 245 -1.08 32.44 10.46
N ALA A 246 -0.04 31.60 10.37
CA ALA A 246 0.37 30.74 11.47
C ALA A 246 0.88 31.56 12.68
N ALA A 247 1.74 32.56 12.44
CA ALA A 247 2.20 33.47 13.49
C ALA A 247 1.03 34.22 14.15
N LYS A 248 0.06 34.70 13.36
CA LYS A 248 -1.14 35.35 13.90
C LYS A 248 -2.01 34.41 14.72
N CYS A 249 -2.11 33.12 14.34
CA CYS A 249 -2.80 32.11 15.14
C CYS A 249 -2.13 31.91 16.50
N TRP A 250 -0.79 31.85 16.56
CA TRP A 250 -0.05 31.72 17.82
C TRP A 250 -0.19 32.96 18.72
N SER A 251 -0.09 34.17 18.16
CA SER A 251 -0.33 35.43 18.88
C SER A 251 -1.71 35.45 19.55
N LEU A 252 -2.77 35.23 18.76
CA LEU A 252 -4.14 35.26 19.28
C LEU A 252 -4.41 34.12 20.27
N HIS A 253 -3.71 32.99 20.15
CA HIS A 253 -3.81 31.91 21.12
C HIS A 253 -3.15 32.27 22.46
N GLY A 254 -1.99 32.95 22.43
CA GLY A 254 -1.34 33.48 23.63
C GLY A 254 -2.20 34.53 24.36
N GLU A 255 -3.02 35.26 23.61
CA GLU A 255 -4.05 36.19 24.14
C GLU A 255 -5.29 35.47 24.72
N GLY A 256 -5.32 34.13 24.74
CA GLY A 256 -6.42 33.35 25.31
C GLY A 256 -7.67 33.22 24.42
N ARG A 257 -7.61 33.62 23.14
CA ARG A 257 -8.74 33.49 22.21
C ARG A 257 -9.07 32.03 21.90
N SER A 258 -10.35 31.74 21.70
CA SER A 258 -10.79 30.40 21.29
C SER A 258 -10.40 30.09 19.85
N THR A 259 -10.21 28.81 19.53
CA THR A 259 -9.84 28.37 18.16
C THR A 259 -10.86 28.78 17.09
N ARG A 260 -12.13 28.99 17.44
CA ARG A 260 -13.17 29.50 16.52
C ARG A 260 -13.02 30.99 16.25
N GLU A 261 -12.76 31.80 17.26
CA GLU A 261 -12.52 33.25 17.10
C GLU A 261 -11.25 33.48 16.26
N ILE A 262 -10.18 32.74 16.57
CA ILE A 262 -8.94 32.79 15.79
C ILE A 262 -9.21 32.41 14.32
N ALA A 263 -10.05 31.40 14.07
CA ALA A 263 -10.40 30.99 12.70
C ALA A 263 -11.20 32.07 11.95
N ALA A 264 -12.16 32.70 12.61
CA ALA A 264 -12.92 33.82 12.05
C ALA A 264 -12.02 35.01 11.71
N ILE A 265 -11.08 35.37 12.61
CA ILE A 265 -10.16 36.49 12.41
C ILE A 265 -9.13 36.20 11.32
N VAL A 266 -8.49 35.03 11.34
CA VAL A 266 -7.33 34.74 10.47
C VAL A 266 -7.74 34.22 9.08
N PHE A 267 -8.86 33.51 8.99
CA PHE A 267 -9.32 32.87 7.75
C PHE A 267 -10.67 33.38 7.25
N GLY A 268 -11.31 34.32 7.96
CA GLY A 268 -12.63 34.85 7.61
C GLY A 268 -13.78 33.88 7.85
N ASP A 269 -13.54 32.70 8.46
CA ASP A 269 -14.57 31.68 8.65
C ASP A 269 -14.26 30.78 9.86
N ALA A 270 -15.19 30.74 10.81
CA ALA A 270 -15.09 29.95 12.04
C ALA A 270 -15.03 28.43 11.81
N ARG A 271 -15.43 27.93 10.63
CA ARG A 271 -15.33 26.51 10.25
C ARG A 271 -13.90 26.01 10.19
N TYR A 272 -12.91 26.90 10.09
CA TYR A 272 -11.49 26.53 10.11
C TYR A 272 -10.89 26.27 11.51
N LYS A 273 -11.71 26.11 12.56
CA LYS A 273 -11.23 25.84 13.94
C LYS A 273 -10.24 24.67 14.07
N ASP A 274 -10.46 23.56 13.35
CA ASP A 274 -9.58 22.37 13.40
C ASP A 274 -8.24 22.61 12.70
N ARG A 275 -8.20 23.59 11.78
CA ARG A 275 -6.94 24.06 11.20
C ARG A 275 -6.15 24.85 12.23
N VAL A 276 -6.79 25.77 12.95
CA VAL A 276 -6.15 26.53 14.04
C VAL A 276 -5.63 25.58 15.12
N ALA A 277 -6.44 24.62 15.57
CA ALA A 277 -6.04 23.64 16.58
C ALA A 277 -4.78 22.84 16.17
N ARG A 278 -4.59 22.56 14.89
CA ARG A 278 -3.38 21.89 14.37
C ARG A 278 -2.17 22.81 14.27
N ILE A 279 -2.37 24.10 14.04
CA ILE A 279 -1.27 25.09 14.00
C ILE A 279 -0.75 25.32 15.41
N VAL A 280 -1.64 25.46 16.38
CA VAL A 280 -1.30 25.78 17.77
C VAL A 280 -0.71 24.59 18.54
N ARG A 281 -1.03 23.34 18.16
CA ARG A 281 -0.45 22.13 18.78
C ARG A 281 0.97 21.77 18.31
N ARG A 282 1.47 22.44 17.27
CA ARG A 282 2.80 22.20 16.71
C ARG A 282 3.80 23.10 17.41
#